data_AF-A0A1M6RNS5-F1
#
_entry.id   AF-A0A1M6RNS5-F1
#
_cell.length_a   1.000
_cell.length_b   1.000
_cell.length_c   1.000
_cell.angle_alpha   90.00
_cell.angle_beta   90.00
_cell.angle_gamma   90.00
#
_symmetry.space_group_name_H-M   'P 1'
#
loop_
_entity.id
_entity.type
_entity.pdbx_description
1 polymer ?
#
loop_
_entity_poly.entity_id
_entity_poly.type
_entity_poly.pdbx_seq_one_letter_code
_entity_poly.pdbx_strand_id
1 'polypeptide(L)'
;MKTLIIYGTKYGSTEKCVKQLERKLIGEVEVHNIKDGIPTIQKYDKIIIGGSIYIGQIQKEIINFCKEKEDELLTKTLGLFIICMGSEEMAKKQLNTV
;
A
#
# COMPACT_ATOMS: atom_id res chain seq x y z
N MET A 1 4.70 -7.02 -17.28
CA MET A 1 3.73 -6.67 -16.23
C MET A 1 4.33 -5.61 -15.34
N LYS A 2 3.63 -4.50 -15.15
CA LYS A 2 4.10 -3.35 -14.40
C LYS A 2 3.32 -3.22 -13.10
N THR A 3 4.03 -3.12 -11.98
CA THR A 3 3.46 -3.07 -10.63
C THR A 3 3.73 -1.71 -10.00
N LEU A 4 2.71 -1.10 -9.40
CA LEU A 4 2.86 0.08 -8.56
C LEU A 4 2.71 -0.31 -7.10
N ILE A 5 3.67 0.04 -6.25
CA ILE A 5 3.52 -0.02 -4.79
C ILE A 5 3.28 1.39 -4.27
N ILE A 6 2.12 1.60 -3.66
CA ILE A 6 1.74 2.83 -2.99
C ILE A 6 1.82 2.59 -1.49
N TYR A 7 2.54 3.44 -0.76
CA TYR A 7 2.65 3.27 0.67
C TYR A 7 2.53 4.55 1.49
N GLY A 8 1.97 4.41 2.69
CA GLY A 8 1.93 5.46 3.70
C GLY A 8 2.90 5.16 4.85
N THR A 9 3.64 6.19 5.28
CA THR A 9 4.53 6.06 6.44
C THR A 9 4.63 7.34 7.25
N LYS A 10 4.87 7.19 8.56
CA LYS A 10 5.15 8.31 9.48
C LYS A 10 6.64 8.46 9.79
N TYR A 11 7.33 7.35 10.04
CA TYR A 11 8.73 7.33 10.48
C TYR A 11 9.65 6.46 9.57
N GLY A 12 9.18 6.04 8.40
CA GLY A 12 10.01 5.34 7.40
C GLY A 12 10.10 3.81 7.56
N SER A 13 9.51 3.20 8.60
CA SER A 13 9.49 1.73 8.73
C SER A 13 8.81 1.05 7.53
N THR A 14 7.77 1.68 6.97
CA THR A 14 7.08 1.19 5.77
C THR A 14 7.96 1.19 4.54
N GLU A 15 8.74 2.25 4.35
CA GLU A 15 9.64 2.36 3.22
C GLU A 15 10.66 1.20 3.19
N LYS A 16 11.22 0.83 4.36
CA LYS A 16 12.17 -0.29 4.44
C LYS A 16 11.53 -1.62 4.00
N CYS A 17 10.29 -1.87 4.43
CA CYS A 17 9.56 -3.08 4.05
C CYS A 17 9.21 -3.09 2.57
N VAL A 18 8.75 -1.95 2.04
CA VAL A 18 8.41 -1.80 0.62
C VAL A 18 9.63 -1.99 -0.27
N LYS A 19 10.79 -1.44 0.10
CA LYS A 19 12.07 -1.67 -0.62
C LYS A 19 12.47 -3.15 -0.64
N GLN A 20 12.13 -3.92 0.40
CA GLN A 20 12.35 -5.37 0.38
C GLN A 20 11.32 -6.10 -0.49
N LEU A 21 10.06 -5.65 -0.47
CA LEU A 21 8.98 -6.19 -1.29
C LEU A 21 9.27 -5.98 -2.78
N GLU A 22 9.65 -4.76 -3.16
CA GLU A 22 10.07 -4.38 -4.52
C GLU A 22 11.12 -5.36 -5.08
N ARG A 23 12.17 -5.67 -4.31
CA ARG A 23 13.24 -6.59 -4.71
C ARG A 23 12.79 -8.04 -4.88
N LYS A 24 11.67 -8.43 -4.27
CA LYS A 24 11.13 -9.80 -4.34
C LYS A 24 10.09 -9.97 -5.45
N LEU A 25 9.59 -8.86 -6.00
CA LEU A 25 8.62 -8.89 -7.08
C LEU A 25 9.35 -9.01 -8.42
N ILE A 26 8.74 -9.76 -9.34
CA ILE A 26 9.25 -9.97 -10.69
C ILE A 26 8.63 -8.94 -11.63
N GLY A 27 9.46 -8.29 -12.45
CA GLY A 27 9.03 -7.32 -13.46
C GLY A 27 9.38 -5.88 -13.08
N GLU A 28 8.72 -4.93 -13.74
CA GLU A 28 8.91 -3.51 -13.48
C GLU A 28 8.05 -3.09 -12.28
N VAL A 29 8.70 -2.56 -11.24
CA VAL A 29 8.05 -2.12 -10.01
C VAL A 29 8.38 -0.64 -9.81
N GLU A 30 7.36 0.19 -9.67
CA GLU A 30 7.50 1.58 -9.23
C GLU A 30 7.00 1.68 -7.79
N VAL A 31 7.72 2.44 -6.94
CA VAL A 31 7.41 2.61 -5.52
C VAL A 31 7.16 4.09 -5.25
N HIS A 32 5.98 4.41 -4.72
CA HIS A 32 5.58 5.78 -4.38
C HIS A 32 5.06 5.88 -2.95
N ASN A 33 5.58 6.86 -2.21
CA ASN A 33 4.95 7.30 -0.98
C ASN A 33 3.73 8.14 -1.33
N ILE A 34 2.60 7.90 -0.66
CA ILE A 34 1.35 8.64 -0.89
C ILE A 34 1.52 10.16 -0.75
N LYS A 35 2.48 10.59 0.08
CA LYS A 35 2.79 12.02 0.31
C LYS A 35 3.51 12.71 -0.84
N ASP A 36 4.24 11.95 -1.66
CA ASP A 36 5.05 12.50 -2.75
C ASP A 36 4.24 12.61 -4.06
N GLY A 37 2.94 12.26 -4.00
CA GLY A 37 2.06 12.17 -5.15
C GLY A 37 2.17 10.82 -5.86
N ILE A 38 1.04 10.41 -6.46
CA ILE A 38 0.90 9.13 -7.13
C ILE A 38 0.78 9.35 -8.64
N PRO A 39 1.57 8.64 -9.47
CA PRO A 39 1.43 8.70 -10.91
C PRO A 39 0.10 8.09 -11.35
N THR A 40 -0.33 8.43 -12.56
CA THR A 40 -1.47 7.83 -13.26
C THR A 40 -1.42 6.29 -13.18
N ILE A 41 -2.42 5.66 -12.56
CA ILE A 41 -2.41 4.23 -12.23
C ILE A 41 -2.81 3.31 -13.41
N GLN A 42 -3.29 3.91 -14.51
CA GLN A 42 -3.77 3.23 -15.72
C GLN A 42 -2.68 2.35 -16.36
N LYS A 43 -1.42 2.83 -16.34
CA LYS A 43 -0.26 2.15 -16.96
C LYS A 43 0.21 0.89 -16.23
N TYR A 44 -0.37 0.58 -15.07
CA TYR A 44 0.01 -0.57 -14.26
C TYR A 44 -1.01 -1.69 -14.36
N ASP A 45 -0.52 -2.93 -14.31
CA ASP A 45 -1.34 -4.14 -14.28
C ASP A 45 -1.75 -4.48 -12.84
N LYS A 46 -0.83 -4.24 -11.90
CA LYS A 46 -0.95 -4.57 -10.48
C LYS A 46 -0.73 -3.33 -9.63
N ILE A 47 -1.59 -3.15 -8.63
CA ILE A 47 -1.45 -2.09 -7.63
C ILE A 47 -1.35 -2.75 -6.26
N ILE A 48 -0.29 -2.43 -5.52
CA ILE A 48 -0.10 -2.86 -4.14
C ILE A 48 -0.19 -1.63 -3.26
N ILE A 49 -1.12 -1.62 -2.30
CA ILE A 49 -1.33 -0.49 -1.39
C ILE A 49 -1.06 -0.94 0.03
N GLY A 50 -0.34 -0.15 0.79
CA GLY A 50 -0.20 -0.43 2.21
C GLY A 50 0.29 0.73 3.05
N GLY A 51 0.35 0.52 4.34
CA GLY A 51 0.67 1.60 5.25
C GLY A 51 0.96 1.12 6.65
N SER A 52 1.52 2.01 7.46
CA SER A 52 1.66 1.71 8.88
C SER A 52 0.35 1.95 9.63
N ILE A 53 -0.08 0.98 10.42
CA ILE A 53 -1.20 1.13 11.35
C ILE A 53 -0.71 1.86 12.60
N TYR A 54 -1.38 2.95 12.96
CA TYR A 54 -1.14 3.69 14.19
C TYR A 54 -2.45 3.79 14.97
N ILE A 55 -2.45 3.28 16.21
CA ILE A 55 -3.65 3.24 17.08
C ILE A 55 -4.84 2.60 16.34
N GLY A 56 -4.60 1.46 15.68
CA GLY A 56 -5.63 0.68 15.00
C GLY A 56 -6.12 1.22 13.65
N GLN A 57 -5.59 2.34 13.15
CA GLN A 57 -5.99 2.90 11.85
C GLN A 57 -4.80 3.07 10.90
N ILE A 58 -5.02 2.89 9.60
CA ILE A 58 -4.06 3.22 8.55
C ILE A 58 -4.02 4.74 8.32
N GLN A 59 -2.99 5.24 7.62
CA GLN A 59 -2.93 6.66 7.26
C GLN A 59 -4.18 7.10 6.49
N LYS A 60 -4.77 8.23 6.89
CA LYS A 60 -5.92 8.84 6.21
C LYS A 60 -5.67 9.09 4.72
N GLU A 61 -4.43 9.42 4.35
CA GLU A 61 -4.01 9.65 2.97
C GLU A 61 -4.21 8.40 2.11
N ILE A 62 -3.97 7.21 2.66
CA ILE A 62 -4.23 5.93 1.99
C ILE A 62 -5.73 5.69 1.83
N ILE A 63 -6.52 5.95 2.88
CA ILE A 63 -7.98 5.80 2.83
C ILE A 63 -8.58 6.72 1.77
N ASN A 64 -8.16 7.98 1.74
CA ASN A 64 -8.65 8.97 0.78
C ASN A 64 -8.29 8.57 -0.64
N PHE A 65 -7.03 8.17 -0.89
CA PHE A 65 -6.61 7.69 -2.20
C PHE A 65 -7.45 6.51 -2.69
N CYS A 66 -7.70 5.51 -1.82
CA CYS A 66 -8.52 4.36 -2.18
C CYS A 66 -9.95 4.76 -2.54
N LYS A 67 -10.55 5.72 -1.82
CA LYS A 67 -11.90 6.24 -2.13
C LYS A 67 -11.94 7.05 -3.41
N GLU A 68 -10.93 7.92 -3.62
CA GLU A 68 -10.85 8.77 -4.81
C GLU A 68 -10.59 7.97 -6.09
N LYS A 69 -9.91 6.82 -5.97
CA LYS A 69 -9.53 5.95 -7.09
C LYS A 69 -10.27 4.61 -7.09
N GLU A 70 -11.36 4.49 -6.35
CA GLU A 70 -12.06 3.22 -6.10
C GLU A 70 -12.42 2.50 -7.41
N ASP A 71 -13.14 3.18 -8.32
CA ASP A 71 -13.54 2.61 -9.61
C ASP A 71 -12.36 2.13 -10.44
N GLU A 72 -11.26 2.90 -10.47
CA GLU A 72 -10.05 2.54 -11.21
C GLU A 72 -9.34 1.34 -10.57
N LEU A 73 -9.23 1.32 -9.24
CA LEU A 73 -8.56 0.26 -8.48
C LEU A 73 -9.29 -1.08 -8.61
N LEU A 74 -10.62 -1.08 -8.66
CA LEU A 74 -11.44 -2.28 -8.84
C LEU A 74 -11.22 -2.97 -10.20
N THR A 75 -10.70 -2.25 -11.20
CA THR A 75 -10.32 -2.84 -12.50
C THR A 75 -8.95 -3.51 -12.51
N LYS A 76 -8.15 -3.32 -11.45
CA LYS A 76 -6.76 -3.76 -11.38
C LYS A 76 -6.60 -4.97 -10.45
N THR A 77 -5.49 -5.70 -10.62
CA THR A 77 -5.10 -6.70 -9.62
C THR A 77 -4.59 -5.98 -8.38
N LEU A 78 -5.36 -6.03 -7.29
CA LEU A 78 -5.06 -5.31 -6.05
C LEU A 78 -4.37 -6.22 -5.02
N GLY A 79 -3.30 -5.71 -4.39
CA GLY A 79 -2.67 -6.29 -3.21
C GLY A 79 -2.71 -5.30 -2.05
N LEU A 80 -3.00 -5.78 -0.84
CA LEU A 80 -3.04 -4.96 0.37
C LEU A 80 -2.03 -5.47 1.40
N PHE A 81 -1.34 -4.56 2.07
CA PHE A 81 -0.47 -4.91 3.20
C PHE A 81 -0.52 -3.85 4.30
N ILE A 82 -0.21 -4.27 5.51
CA ILE A 82 -0.07 -3.36 6.66
C ILE A 82 1.26 -3.58 7.36
N ILE A 83 1.73 -2.55 8.04
CA ILE A 83 2.80 -2.66 9.02
C ILE A 83 2.26 -2.19 10.34
N CYS A 84 2.23 -3.07 11.32
CA CYS A 84 1.68 -2.78 12.63
C CYS A 84 2.59 -3.32 13.74
N MET A 85 2.34 -2.82 14.95
CA MET A 85 2.85 -3.44 16.17
C MET A 85 1.78 -4.36 16.73
N GLY A 86 2.16 -5.55 17.18
CA GLY A 86 1.25 -6.51 17.80
C GLY A 86 1.55 -7.95 17.38
N SER A 87 0.72 -8.86 17.85
CA SER A 87 0.73 -10.26 17.41
C SER A 87 0.15 -10.41 16.01
N GLU A 88 0.41 -11.56 15.39
CA GLU A 88 -0.16 -11.91 14.08
C GLU A 88 -1.70 -11.86 14.08
N GLU A 89 -2.35 -12.29 15.16
CA GLU A 89 -3.81 -12.20 15.29
C GLU A 89 -4.31 -10.75 15.25
N MET A 90 -3.62 -9.84 15.94
CA MET A 90 -3.95 -8.41 15.91
C MET A 90 -3.75 -7.82 14.51
N ALA A 91 -2.67 -8.21 13.82
CA ALA A 91 -2.41 -7.79 12.46
C ALA A 91 -3.50 -8.26 11.50
N LYS A 92 -3.90 -9.54 11.56
CA LYS A 92 -4.99 -10.08 10.74
C LYS A 92 -6.32 -9.37 11.01
N LYS A 93 -6.63 -9.11 12.29
CA LYS A 93 -7.83 -8.38 12.65
C LYS A 93 -7.82 -6.98 12.05
N GLN A 94 -6.72 -6.25 12.20
CA GLN A 94 -6.56 -4.91 11.62
C GLN A 94 -6.74 -4.95 10.12
N LEU A 95 -6.05 -5.85 9.41
CA LEU A 95 -6.11 -5.97 7.94
C LEU A 95 -7.53 -6.22 7.41
N ASN A 96 -8.38 -6.93 8.15
CA ASN A 96 -9.77 -7.20 7.75
C ASN A 96 -10.77 -6.10 8.16
N THR A 97 -10.31 -5.09 8.89
CA THR A 97 -11.13 -3.97 9.38
C THR A 97 -10.70 -2.61 8.84
N VAL A 98 -9.63 -2.58 8.01
CA VAL A 98 -9.18 -1.36 7.32
C VAL A 98 -10.10 -1.00 6.18
#